data_AF-W1DMI6-F1
#
_entry.id   AF-W1DMI6-F1
#
_cell.length_a   1.000
_cell.length_b   1.000
_cell.length_c   1.000
_cell.angle_alpha   90.00
_cell.angle_beta   90.00
_cell.angle_gamma   90.00
#
_symmetry.space_group_name_H-M   'P 1'
#
loop_
_entity.id
_entity.type
_entity.pdbx_description
1 polymer ?
#
loop_
_entity_poly.entity_id
_entity_poly.type
_entity_poly.pdbx_seq_one_letter_code
_entity_poly.pdbx_strand_id
1 'polypeptide(L)'
;MVAHALAAIKNRKFGGQVNAERIALLAMYHDASEVLTGDLPTPVKYFNSQIAQEYKAIEKIAQQKLVDMVPDELRDIFEPLIDEHHYSEEEQSIVKQADALCAYLKCLEELSAGNNEFLLAKGRLEKTLASRRSAEMDYFMQVFVPSFQLSLDEISQDSPL
;
A
#
# COMPACT_ATOMS: atom_id res chain seq x y z
N MET A 1 -5.12 4.69 -4.94
CA MET A 1 -5.45 4.13 -6.26
C MET A 1 -5.31 2.60 -6.31
N VAL A 2 -4.13 2.04 -6.04
CA VAL A 2 -3.87 0.58 -6.16
C VAL A 2 -4.79 -0.25 -5.24
N ALA A 3 -4.99 0.15 -3.98
CA ALA A 3 -5.88 -0.56 -3.05
C ALA A 3 -7.33 -0.64 -3.56
N HIS A 4 -7.86 0.47 -4.07
CA HIS A 4 -9.17 0.50 -4.72
C HIS A 4 -9.23 -0.40 -5.96
N ALA A 5 -8.18 -0.39 -6.80
CA ALA A 5 -8.11 -1.26 -7.97
C ALA A 5 -8.14 -2.75 -7.58
N LEU A 6 -7.35 -3.16 -6.58
CA LEU A 6 -7.38 -4.53 -6.05
C LEU A 6 -8.77 -4.91 -5.55
N ALA A 7 -9.41 -4.05 -4.74
CA ALA A 7 -10.77 -4.29 -4.24
C ALA A 7 -11.79 -4.41 -5.38
N ALA A 8 -11.73 -3.53 -6.39
CA ALA A 8 -12.62 -3.57 -7.54
C ALA A 8 -12.41 -4.83 -8.39
N ILE A 9 -11.16 -5.23 -8.63
CA ILE A 9 -10.81 -6.48 -9.33
C ILE A 9 -11.36 -7.67 -8.55
N LYS A 10 -11.09 -7.74 -7.24
CA LYS A 10 -11.57 -8.81 -6.36
C LYS A 10 -13.08 -8.99 -6.44
N ASN A 11 -13.83 -7.90 -6.32
CA ASN A 11 -15.29 -7.94 -6.40
C ASN A 11 -15.77 -8.35 -7.79
N ARG A 12 -15.21 -7.75 -8.85
CA ARG A 12 -15.72 -7.93 -10.22
C ARG A 12 -15.33 -9.28 -10.84
N LYS A 13 -14.14 -9.78 -10.56
CA LYS A 13 -13.56 -10.95 -11.23
C LYS A 13 -13.56 -12.21 -10.36
N PHE A 14 -13.51 -12.03 -9.04
CA PHE A 14 -13.28 -13.13 -8.09
C PHE A 14 -14.38 -13.26 -7.03
N GLY A 15 -15.50 -12.55 -7.20
CA GLY A 15 -16.69 -12.69 -6.36
C GLY A 15 -16.54 -12.13 -4.94
N GLY A 16 -15.52 -11.30 -4.69
CA GLY A 16 -15.38 -10.58 -3.42
C GLY A 16 -16.55 -9.65 -3.12
N GLN A 17 -16.72 -9.27 -1.86
CA GLN A 17 -17.78 -8.37 -1.39
C GLN A 17 -17.25 -7.23 -0.51
N VAL A 18 -16.00 -6.81 -0.76
CA VAL A 18 -15.38 -5.73 0.03
C VAL A 18 -15.90 -4.36 -0.39
N ASN A 19 -15.90 -3.39 0.51
CA ASN A 19 -16.18 -2.00 0.15
C ASN A 19 -14.92 -1.32 -0.42
N ALA A 20 -14.87 -1.17 -1.75
CA ALA A 20 -13.71 -0.60 -2.43
C ALA A 20 -13.46 0.88 -2.11
N GLU A 21 -14.52 1.66 -1.88
CA GLU A 21 -14.43 3.08 -1.52
C GLU A 21 -13.85 3.24 -0.11
N ARG A 22 -14.34 2.41 0.83
CA ARG A 22 -13.79 2.31 2.18
C ARG A 22 -12.30 1.98 2.14
N ILE A 23 -11.91 0.95 1.39
CA ILE A 23 -10.50 0.55 1.22
C ILE A 23 -9.67 1.68 0.60
N ALA A 24 -10.22 2.44 -0.36
CA ALA A 24 -9.54 3.59 -0.93
C ALA A 24 -9.23 4.65 0.14
N LEU A 25 -10.21 4.93 1.01
CA LEU A 25 -10.07 5.87 2.10
C LEU A 25 -9.07 5.38 3.16
N LEU A 26 -9.11 4.08 3.52
CA LEU A 26 -8.12 3.48 4.42
C LEU A 26 -6.70 3.62 3.87
N ALA A 27 -6.50 3.33 2.59
CA ALA A 27 -5.21 3.50 1.94
C ALA A 27 -4.73 4.96 1.90
N MET A 28 -5.63 5.96 1.94
CA MET A 28 -5.22 7.37 2.06
C MET A 28 -4.65 7.71 3.44
N TYR A 29 -5.08 7.00 4.49
CA TYR A 29 -4.70 7.28 5.88
C TYR A 29 -3.66 6.31 6.45
N HIS A 30 -3.29 5.23 5.73
CA HIS A 30 -2.44 4.17 6.28
C HIS A 30 -1.08 4.65 6.82
N ASP A 31 -0.46 5.65 6.18
CA ASP A 31 0.80 6.27 6.62
C ASP A 31 0.60 7.62 7.33
N ALA A 32 -0.63 7.97 7.73
CA ALA A 32 -0.90 9.29 8.31
C ALA A 32 -0.04 9.57 9.56
N SER A 33 0.23 8.54 10.38
CA SER A 33 1.10 8.64 11.56
C SER A 33 2.54 9.06 11.25
N GLU A 34 3.00 8.91 10.00
CA GLU A 34 4.35 9.29 9.60
C GLU A 34 4.59 10.80 9.63
N VAL A 35 3.53 11.62 9.70
CA VAL A 35 3.67 13.06 9.99
C VAL A 35 4.28 13.32 11.37
N LEU A 36 4.11 12.39 12.33
CA LEU A 36 4.66 12.49 13.68
C LEU A 36 5.95 11.69 13.84
N THR A 37 6.06 10.53 13.19
CA THR A 37 7.22 9.63 13.36
C THR A 37 8.34 9.90 12.36
N GLY A 38 8.04 10.56 11.25
CA GLY A 38 8.83 10.46 10.02
C GLY A 38 8.71 9.09 9.36
N ASP A 39 9.00 9.03 8.06
CA ASP A 39 9.19 7.76 7.35
C ASP A 39 10.45 7.06 7.87
N LEU A 40 10.36 5.75 8.10
CA LEU A 40 11.49 4.92 8.48
C LEU A 40 11.71 3.85 7.43
N PRO A 41 12.91 3.75 6.83
CA PRO A 41 13.15 2.75 5.81
C PRO A 41 12.89 1.33 6.31
N THR A 42 12.23 0.50 5.48
CA THR A 42 11.89 -0.90 5.80
C THR A 42 13.06 -1.73 6.36
N PRO A 43 14.31 -1.63 5.84
CA PRO A 43 15.44 -2.38 6.41
C PRO A 43 15.76 -1.99 7.86
N VAL A 44 15.44 -0.76 8.27
CA VAL A 44 15.58 -0.29 9.65
C VAL A 44 14.39 -0.75 10.49
N LYS A 45 13.14 -0.60 10.00
CA LYS A 45 11.90 -1.08 10.66
C LYS A 45 12.03 -2.57 11.05
N TYR A 46 12.66 -3.41 10.21
CA TYR A 46 12.76 -4.86 10.42
C TYR A 46 14.19 -5.37 10.67
N PHE A 47 15.08 -4.54 11.18
CA PHE A 47 16.47 -4.94 11.44
C PHE A 47 16.57 -6.14 12.41
N ASN A 48 15.74 -6.16 13.46
CA ASN A 48 15.53 -7.31 14.33
C ASN A 48 14.12 -7.29 14.94
N SER A 49 13.74 -8.37 15.62
CA SER A 49 12.40 -8.52 16.22
C SER A 49 12.11 -7.47 17.30
N GLN A 50 13.10 -7.07 18.08
CA GLN A 50 12.94 -6.07 19.13
C GLN A 50 12.64 -4.69 18.52
N ILE A 51 13.43 -4.26 17.53
CA ILE A 51 13.22 -2.98 16.83
C ILE A 51 11.86 -2.97 16.13
N ALA A 52 11.47 -4.07 15.48
CA ALA A 52 10.17 -4.16 14.82
C ALA A 52 9.00 -4.03 15.82
N GLN A 53 9.13 -4.61 17.01
CA GLN A 53 8.12 -4.49 18.07
C GLN A 53 8.04 -3.06 18.63
N GLU A 54 9.18 -2.46 18.95
CA GLU A 54 9.25 -1.09 19.46
C GLU A 54 8.71 -0.09 18.43
N TYR A 55 9.05 -0.28 17.15
CA TYR A 55 8.55 0.60 16.10
C TYR A 55 7.03 0.50 15.94
N LYS A 56 6.47 -0.71 15.99
CA LYS A 56 5.01 -0.90 15.98
C LYS A 56 4.33 -0.22 17.18
N ALA A 57 4.98 -0.21 18.35
CA ALA A 57 4.49 0.52 19.51
C ALA A 57 4.52 2.04 19.29
N ILE A 58 5.58 2.56 18.67
CA ILE A 58 5.71 3.97 18.29
C ILE A 58 4.63 4.37 17.28
N GLU A 59 4.40 3.58 16.23
CA GLU A 59 3.33 3.81 15.25
C GLU A 59 1.96 3.88 15.92
N LYS A 60 1.65 2.94 16.84
CA LYS A 60 0.39 2.96 17.58
C LYS A 60 0.22 4.22 18.44
N ILE A 61 1.29 4.67 19.11
CA ILE A 61 1.26 5.91 19.88
C ILE A 61 1.03 7.11 18.97
N ALA A 62 1.66 7.13 17.79
CA ALA A 62 1.49 8.21 16.81
C ALA A 62 0.06 8.23 16.22
N GLN A 63 -0.51 7.08 15.89
CA GLN A 63 -1.91 6.93 15.47
C GLN A 63 -2.85 7.49 16.54
N GLN A 64 -2.71 7.07 17.80
CA GLN A 64 -3.55 7.58 18.89
C GLN A 64 -3.41 9.09 19.06
N LYS A 65 -2.18 9.63 19.01
CA LYS A 65 -1.97 11.08 19.09
C LYS A 65 -2.69 11.84 17.97
N LEU A 66 -2.71 11.30 16.75
CA LEU A 66 -3.46 11.91 15.66
C LEU A 66 -4.97 11.86 15.90
N VAL A 67 -5.49 10.74 16.39
CA VAL A 67 -6.91 10.60 16.77
C VAL A 67 -7.30 11.60 17.86
N ASP A 68 -6.44 11.79 18.87
CA ASP A 68 -6.67 12.73 19.97
C ASP A 68 -6.65 14.20 19.49
N MET A 69 -5.96 14.50 18.38
CA MET A 69 -5.95 15.83 17.76
C MET A 69 -7.24 16.14 16.97
N VAL A 70 -8.02 15.13 16.60
CA VAL A 70 -9.31 15.34 15.92
C VAL A 70 -10.31 15.95 16.92
N PRO A 71 -11.06 16.99 16.52
CA PRO A 71 -12.16 17.53 17.35
C PRO A 71 -13.14 16.44 17.77
N ASP A 72 -13.60 16.48 19.02
CA ASP A 72 -14.45 15.44 19.61
C ASP A 72 -15.68 15.09 18.74
N GLU A 73 -16.30 16.09 18.09
CA GLU A 73 -17.49 15.93 17.25
C GLU A 73 -17.24 15.23 15.90
N LEU A 74 -15.97 15.04 15.52
CA LEU A 74 -15.56 14.37 14.28
C LEU A 74 -14.75 13.09 14.53
N ARG A 75 -14.35 12.82 15.78
CA ARG A 75 -13.37 11.77 16.09
C ARG A 75 -13.82 10.39 15.61
N ASP A 76 -15.11 10.09 15.72
CA ASP A 76 -15.72 8.83 15.26
C ASP A 76 -15.59 8.60 13.74
N ILE A 77 -15.45 9.67 12.95
CA ILE A 77 -15.25 9.59 11.50
C ILE A 77 -13.80 9.22 11.17
N PHE A 78 -12.82 9.77 11.90
CA PHE A 78 -11.39 9.65 11.57
C PHE A 78 -10.69 8.51 12.30
N GLU A 79 -11.08 8.19 13.53
CA GLU A 79 -10.48 7.12 14.33
C GLU A 79 -10.44 5.77 13.58
N PRO A 80 -11.53 5.31 12.93
CA PRO A 80 -11.50 4.07 12.16
C PRO A 80 -10.66 4.16 10.86
N LEU A 81 -10.22 5.35 10.45
CA LEU A 81 -9.33 5.54 9.31
C LEU A 81 -7.86 5.45 9.73
N ILE A 82 -7.54 6.02 10.90
CA ILE A 82 -6.17 6.20 11.41
C ILE A 82 -5.72 4.98 12.22
N ASP A 83 -6.59 4.44 13.07
CA ASP A 83 -6.26 3.29 13.89
C ASP A 83 -6.57 1.97 13.15
N GLU A 84 -5.50 1.27 12.78
CA GLU A 84 -5.56 -0.04 12.10
C GLU A 84 -6.33 -1.11 12.89
N HIS A 85 -6.55 -0.96 14.20
CA HIS A 85 -7.33 -1.94 14.99
C HIS A 85 -8.80 -2.01 14.54
N HIS A 86 -9.30 -1.00 13.82
CA HIS A 86 -10.64 -0.99 13.25
C HIS A 86 -10.74 -1.66 11.87
N TYR A 87 -9.61 -2.08 11.29
CA TYR A 87 -9.61 -2.68 9.96
C TYR A 87 -9.99 -4.16 10.09
N SER A 88 -10.87 -4.63 9.20
CA SER A 88 -11.03 -6.07 9.01
C SER A 88 -9.74 -6.69 8.47
N GLU A 89 -9.55 -8.00 8.68
CA GLU A 89 -8.39 -8.73 8.14
C GLU A 89 -8.30 -8.59 6.61
N GLU A 90 -9.43 -8.55 5.92
CA GLU A 90 -9.48 -8.43 4.46
C GLU A 90 -9.13 -7.03 3.98
N GLU A 91 -9.61 -5.97 4.65
CA GLU A 91 -9.19 -4.58 4.39
C GLU A 91 -7.69 -4.42 4.62
N GLN A 92 -7.18 -4.89 5.77
CA GLN A 92 -5.76 -4.80 6.10
C GLN A 92 -4.90 -5.57 5.09
N SER A 93 -5.37 -6.74 4.64
CA SER A 93 -4.70 -7.52 3.60
C SER A 93 -4.61 -6.75 2.29
N ILE A 94 -5.71 -6.15 1.82
CA ILE A 94 -5.73 -5.40 0.55
C ILE A 94 -4.86 -4.15 0.63
N VAL A 95 -4.90 -3.40 1.74
CA VAL A 95 -4.04 -2.21 1.92
C VAL A 95 -2.56 -2.61 1.92
N LYS A 96 -2.19 -3.69 2.63
CA LYS A 96 -0.80 -4.20 2.61
C LYS A 96 -0.37 -4.74 1.25
N GLN A 97 -1.27 -5.34 0.49
CA GLN A 97 -0.98 -5.74 -0.89
C GLN A 97 -0.70 -4.51 -1.77
N ALA A 98 -1.53 -3.47 -1.62
CA ALA A 98 -1.39 -2.22 -2.37
C ALA A 98 -0.10 -1.47 -2.04
N ASP A 99 0.24 -1.35 -0.76
CA ASP A 99 1.50 -0.75 -0.29
C ASP A 99 2.72 -1.43 -0.93
N ALA A 100 2.80 -2.76 -0.84
CA ALA A 100 3.89 -3.52 -1.46
C ALA A 100 3.94 -3.37 -2.99
N LEU A 101 2.77 -3.32 -3.65
CA LEU A 101 2.71 -3.08 -5.09
C LEU A 101 3.19 -1.67 -5.46
N CYS A 102 2.79 -0.63 -4.73
CA CYS A 102 3.27 0.73 -4.94
C CYS A 102 4.80 0.81 -4.79
N ALA A 103 5.36 0.20 -3.74
CA ALA A 103 6.80 0.15 -3.54
C ALA A 103 7.51 -0.64 -4.67
N TYR A 104 6.90 -1.71 -5.18
CA TYR A 104 7.42 -2.46 -6.32
C TYR A 104 7.38 -1.65 -7.63
N LEU A 105 6.27 -0.96 -7.91
CA LEU A 105 6.12 -0.07 -9.06
C LEU A 105 7.17 1.04 -9.03
N LYS A 106 7.42 1.64 -7.85
CA LYS A 106 8.49 2.61 -7.66
C LYS A 106 9.87 2.01 -8.02
N CYS A 107 10.14 0.76 -7.65
CA CYS A 107 11.37 0.10 -8.05
C CYS A 107 11.48 -0.05 -9.58
N LEU A 108 10.38 -0.37 -10.26
CA LEU A 108 10.37 -0.49 -11.73
C LEU A 108 10.66 0.85 -12.41
N GLU A 109 10.02 1.93 -11.93
CA GLU A 109 10.25 3.29 -12.43
C GLU A 109 11.72 3.71 -12.28
N GLU A 110 12.30 3.50 -11.09
CA GLU A 110 13.70 3.83 -10.81
C GLU A 110 14.68 3.02 -11.67
N LEU A 111 14.42 1.73 -11.86
CA LEU A 111 15.25 0.89 -12.71
C LEU A 111 15.13 1.30 -14.19
N SER A 112 13.93 1.68 -14.64
CA SER A 112 13.72 2.23 -15.98
C SER A 112 14.48 3.54 -16.18
N ALA A 113 14.65 4.34 -15.12
CA ALA A 113 15.47 5.55 -15.13
C ALA A 113 16.99 5.28 -15.01
N GLY A 114 17.41 4.01 -14.94
CA GLY A 114 18.81 3.60 -14.82
C GLY A 114 19.35 3.58 -13.38
N ASN A 115 18.50 3.78 -12.37
CA ASN A 115 18.91 3.75 -10.97
C ASN A 115 18.97 2.31 -10.42
N ASN A 116 20.14 1.69 -10.54
CA ASN A 116 20.38 0.32 -10.12
C ASN A 116 20.41 0.10 -8.59
N GLU A 117 20.34 1.16 -7.76
CA GLU A 117 20.24 1.00 -6.30
C GLU A 117 18.96 0.25 -5.88
N PHE A 118 17.92 0.30 -6.72
CA PHE A 118 16.63 -0.35 -6.48
C PHE A 118 16.61 -1.85 -6.80
N LEU A 119 17.67 -2.44 -7.38
CA LEU A 119 17.71 -3.87 -7.72
C LEU A 119 17.48 -4.77 -6.49
N LEU A 120 18.14 -4.45 -5.36
CA LEU A 120 17.98 -5.20 -4.12
C LEU A 120 16.60 -5.01 -3.49
N ALA A 121 16.04 -3.79 -3.59
CA ALA A 121 14.70 -3.50 -3.10
C ALA A 121 13.64 -4.28 -3.89
N LYS A 122 13.73 -4.29 -5.23
CA LYS A 122 12.87 -5.08 -6.11
C LYS A 122 12.87 -6.57 -5.74
N GLY A 123 14.05 -7.18 -5.60
CA GLY A 123 14.14 -8.61 -5.24
C GLY A 123 13.57 -8.94 -3.85
N ARG A 124 13.62 -8.01 -2.89
CA ARG A 124 12.93 -8.17 -1.60
C ARG A 124 11.42 -8.05 -1.75
N LEU A 125 10.96 -7.05 -2.51
CA LEU A 125 9.54 -6.80 -2.75
C LEU A 125 8.87 -7.94 -3.53
N GLU A 126 9.56 -8.59 -4.47
CA GLU A 126 9.05 -9.79 -5.16
C GLU A 126 8.71 -10.93 -4.17
N LYS A 127 9.53 -11.11 -3.13
CA LYS A 127 9.24 -12.08 -2.06
C LYS A 127 8.06 -11.63 -1.20
N THR A 128 7.96 -10.34 -0.87
CA THR A 128 6.83 -9.78 -0.13
C THR A 128 5.52 -9.89 -0.90
N LEU A 129 5.53 -9.63 -2.21
CA LEU A 129 4.37 -9.81 -3.07
C LEU A 129 3.97 -11.28 -3.16
N ALA A 130 4.93 -12.19 -3.30
CA ALA A 130 4.66 -13.63 -3.32
C ALA A 130 4.02 -14.13 -2.00
N SER A 131 4.41 -13.58 -0.84
CA SER A 131 3.80 -13.96 0.45
C SER A 131 2.43 -13.34 0.69
N ARG A 132 2.11 -12.23 0.02
CA ARG A 132 0.80 -11.55 0.04
C ARG A 132 -0.07 -11.86 -1.18
N ARG A 133 0.29 -12.91 -1.94
CA ARG A 133 -0.31 -13.21 -3.25
C ARG A 133 -1.82 -13.47 -3.14
N SER A 134 -2.55 -12.95 -4.11
CA SER A 134 -4.00 -13.13 -4.27
C SER A 134 -4.37 -13.15 -5.75
N ALA A 135 -5.59 -13.59 -6.08
CA ALA A 135 -6.05 -13.62 -7.47
C ALA A 135 -6.19 -12.20 -8.06
N GLU A 136 -6.63 -11.24 -7.25
CA GLU A 136 -6.70 -9.83 -7.62
C GLU A 136 -5.33 -9.20 -7.83
N MET A 137 -4.32 -9.57 -7.03
CA MET A 137 -2.94 -9.15 -7.24
C MET A 137 -2.36 -9.75 -8.52
N ASP A 138 -2.56 -11.04 -8.76
CA ASP A 138 -2.09 -11.71 -9.98
C ASP A 138 -2.67 -11.03 -11.23
N TYR A 139 -3.97 -10.72 -11.22
CA TYR A 139 -4.60 -9.96 -12.29
C TYR A 139 -4.00 -8.56 -12.42
N PHE A 140 -3.78 -7.85 -11.31
CA PHE A 140 -3.18 -6.51 -11.34
C PHE A 140 -1.77 -6.54 -11.95
N MET A 141 -0.95 -7.50 -11.53
CA MET A 141 0.41 -7.72 -12.03
C MET A 141 0.43 -8.07 -13.52
N GLN A 142 -0.51 -8.90 -13.98
CA GLN A 142 -0.56 -9.29 -15.38
C GLN A 142 -1.08 -8.19 -16.30
N VAL A 143 -2.06 -7.39 -15.84
CA VAL A 143 -2.82 -6.48 -16.70
C VAL A 143 -2.34 -5.04 -16.60
N PHE A 144 -1.96 -4.55 -15.42
CA PHE A 144 -1.65 -3.14 -15.21
C PHE A 144 -0.15 -2.87 -15.13
N VAL A 145 0.62 -3.73 -14.46
CA VAL A 145 2.07 -3.49 -14.25
C VAL A 145 2.87 -3.29 -15.54
N PRO A 146 2.61 -4.00 -16.66
CA PRO A 146 3.33 -3.74 -17.91
C PRO A 146 3.24 -2.27 -18.37
N SER A 147 2.11 -1.61 -18.12
CA SER A 147 1.91 -0.20 -18.51
C SER A 147 2.75 0.79 -17.71
N PHE A 148 3.24 0.42 -16.51
CA PHE A 148 4.12 1.28 -15.70
C PHE A 148 5.57 1.32 -16.22
N GLN A 149 5.90 0.49 -17.21
CA GLN A 149 7.21 0.47 -17.86
C GLN A 149 7.22 1.25 -19.18
N LEU A 150 6.06 1.73 -19.62
CA LEU A 150 5.93 2.50 -20.85
C LEU A 150 6.37 3.95 -20.62
N SER A 151 7.14 4.48 -21.56
CA SER A 151 7.43 5.90 -21.69
C SER A 151 6.18 6.69 -22.10
N LEU A 152 6.22 8.01 -21.93
CA LEU A 152 5.13 8.89 -22.38
C LEU A 152 4.84 8.75 -23.88
N ASP A 153 5.87 8.54 -24.69
CA ASP A 153 5.73 8.30 -26.12
C ASP A 153 5.04 6.96 -26.39
N GLU A 154 5.41 5.89 -25.69
CA GLU A 154 4.78 4.57 -25.82
C GLU A 154 3.32 4.56 -25.31
N ILE A 155 2.98 5.38 -24.32
CA ILE A 155 1.59 5.58 -23.88
C ILE A 155 0.78 6.33 -24.95
N SER A 156 1.43 7.21 -25.71
CA SER A 156 0.78 8.09 -26.70
C SER A 156 0.72 7.48 -28.10
N GLN A 157 1.47 6.41 -28.38
CA GLN A 157 1.50 5.70 -29.65
C GLN A 157 0.71 4.37 -29.56
N ASP A 158 -0.57 4.42 -29.94
CA ASP A 158 -1.53 3.31 -30.16
C ASP A 158 -2.10 2.60 -28.90
N SER A 159 -3.42 2.61 -28.66
CA SER A 159 -4.44 2.04 -29.55
C SER A 159 -5.71 2.88 -29.70
N PRO A 160 -6.36 2.84 -30.89
CA PRO A 160 -7.74 3.28 -31.05
C PRO A 160 -8.66 2.40 -30.19
N LEU A 161 -9.51 3.03 -29.37
CA LEU A 161 -10.67 2.40 -28.73
C LEU A 161 -11.67 1.90 -29.77
#